data_AF-A0A9X0WLD1-F1
#
_entry.id   AF-A0A9X0WLD1-F1
#
_cell.length_a   1.000
_cell.length_b   1.000
_cell.length_c   1.000
_cell.angle_alpha   90.00
_cell.angle_beta   90.00
_cell.angle_gamma   90.00
#
_symmetry.space_group_name_H-M   'P 1'
#
loop_
_entity.id
_entity.type
_entity.pdbx_description
1 polymer ?
#
loop_
_entity_poly.entity_id
_entity_poly.type
_entity_poly.pdbx_seq_one_letter_code
_entity_poly.pdbx_strand_id
1 'polypeptide(L)'
;MYDFPETEKKLRSRIMSYKASLLKEKKKFGYVDDGSGKRYLLFSLYFVLNDLREAKDYIQWYEKEFPDDIGEPIQKLCWALSLRRMGDQLEAKKMLAETMLSNLYIIPKLLGREIEEYDMWHSSSDQNIEYFGYLPKEVTDSITEADVQWLRQQYDSHELQHIRQRHIEIYHKLKSTKDIDERKRLLSESNSLLNAL
;
A
#
# COMPACT_ATOMS: atom_id res chain seq x y z
N MET A 1 7.31 16.68 4.91
CA MET A 1 7.24 15.54 5.84
C MET A 1 5.92 15.65 6.58
N TYR A 2 5.13 14.58 6.62
CA TYR A 2 3.81 14.57 7.26
C TYR A 2 3.96 14.71 8.78
N ASP A 3 3.20 15.60 9.40
CA ASP A 3 3.15 15.76 10.86
C ASP A 3 2.23 14.68 11.46
N PHE A 4 2.86 13.58 11.91
CA PHE A 4 2.17 12.43 12.47
C PHE A 4 1.83 12.67 13.96
N PRO A 5 0.60 12.38 14.41
CA PRO A 5 0.25 12.63 15.81
C PRO A 5 0.96 11.69 16.80
N GLU A 6 1.64 12.26 17.80
CA GLU A 6 2.47 11.50 18.77
C GLU A 6 1.70 10.87 19.95
N THR A 7 0.42 11.21 20.14
CA THR A 7 -0.37 10.71 21.28
C THR A 7 -1.67 10.10 20.80
N GLU A 8 -2.17 9.08 21.52
CA GLU A 8 -3.44 8.42 21.19
C GLU A 8 -4.59 9.43 21.05
N LYS A 9 -4.68 10.41 21.96
CA LYS A 9 -5.70 11.46 21.92
C LYS A 9 -5.61 12.29 20.62
N LYS A 10 -4.40 12.69 20.22
CA LYS A 10 -4.20 13.45 18.97
C LYS A 10 -4.45 12.57 17.74
N LEU A 11 -4.09 11.28 17.77
CA LEU A 11 -4.38 10.32 16.70
C LEU A 11 -5.89 10.20 16.48
N ARG A 12 -6.66 9.90 17.53
CA ARG A 12 -8.13 9.80 17.46
C ARG A 12 -8.75 11.10 16.96
N SER A 13 -8.29 12.25 17.45
CA SER A 13 -8.76 13.55 16.99
C SER A 13 -8.48 13.79 15.50
N ARG A 14 -7.29 13.42 15.01
CA ARG A 14 -6.91 13.53 13.59
C ARG A 14 -7.75 12.61 12.71
N ILE A 15 -7.95 11.36 13.12
CA ILE A 15 -8.80 10.39 12.44
C ILE A 15 -10.23 10.94 12.30
N MET A 16 -10.82 11.43 13.40
CA MET A 16 -12.16 12.02 13.40
C MET A 16 -12.25 13.22 12.45
N SER A 17 -11.24 14.10 12.47
CA SER A 17 -11.18 15.28 11.60
C SER A 17 -11.13 14.88 10.12
N TYR A 18 -10.30 13.90 9.76
CA TYR A 18 -10.17 13.43 8.38
C TYR A 18 -11.45 12.73 7.90
N LYS A 19 -12.02 11.82 8.70
CA LYS A 19 -13.32 11.20 8.39
C LYS A 19 -14.41 12.24 8.17
N ALA A 20 -14.53 13.22 9.07
CA ALA A 20 -15.51 14.28 8.95
C ALA A 20 -15.32 15.13 7.68
N SER A 21 -14.05 15.41 7.30
CA SER A 21 -13.74 16.12 6.05
C SER A 21 -14.20 15.32 4.83
N LEU A 22 -13.88 14.02 4.76
CA LEU A 22 -14.24 13.17 3.62
C LEU A 22 -15.77 13.03 3.50
N LEU A 23 -16.47 12.84 4.62
CA LEU A 23 -17.94 12.76 4.63
C LEU A 23 -18.59 14.09 4.23
N LYS A 24 -18.00 15.23 4.62
CA LYS A 24 -18.49 16.56 4.24
C LYS A 24 -18.36 16.79 2.74
N GLU A 25 -17.22 16.43 2.14
CA GLU A 25 -17.01 16.49 0.70
C GLU A 25 -18.05 15.63 -0.03
N LYS A 26 -18.19 14.36 0.36
CA LYS A 26 -19.20 13.46 -0.20
C LYS A 26 -20.61 14.03 -0.11
N LYS A 27 -21.00 14.57 1.05
CA LYS A 27 -22.33 15.16 1.24
C LYS A 27 -22.56 16.38 0.34
N LYS A 28 -21.52 17.20 0.13
CA LYS A 28 -21.62 18.44 -0.62
C LYS A 28 -21.60 18.23 -2.14
N PHE A 29 -20.77 17.30 -2.61
CA PHE A 29 -20.47 17.14 -4.05
C PHE A 29 -20.93 15.81 -4.63
N GLY A 30 -21.38 14.86 -3.80
CA GLY A 30 -21.74 13.50 -4.22
C GLY A 30 -20.55 12.55 -4.39
N TYR A 31 -19.32 13.09 -4.38
CA TYR A 31 -18.06 12.36 -4.42
C TYR A 31 -17.06 13.00 -3.44
N VAL A 32 -15.97 12.29 -3.18
CA VAL A 32 -14.90 12.79 -2.31
C VAL A 32 -13.75 13.29 -3.17
N ASP A 33 -13.57 14.61 -3.21
CA ASP A 33 -12.33 15.22 -3.68
C ASP A 33 -11.33 15.26 -2.50
N ASP A 34 -10.29 14.44 -2.59
CA ASP A 34 -9.24 14.36 -1.58
C ASP A 34 -7.86 14.54 -2.20
N GLY A 35 -7.65 15.69 -2.84
CA GLY A 35 -6.32 16.10 -3.33
C GLY A 35 -5.22 16.17 -2.25
N SER A 36 -5.58 16.06 -0.97
CA SER A 36 -4.63 16.01 0.16
C SER A 36 -4.26 14.60 0.64
N GLY A 37 -4.86 13.55 0.06
CA GLY A 37 -4.55 12.16 0.40
C GLY A 37 -4.95 11.72 1.82
N LYS A 38 -5.93 12.38 2.45
CA LYS A 38 -6.45 12.00 3.79
C LYS A 38 -6.94 10.55 3.81
N ARG A 39 -7.55 10.06 2.72
CA ARG A 39 -8.09 8.71 2.60
C ARG A 39 -7.00 7.64 2.70
N TYR A 40 -5.79 7.95 2.21
CA TYR A 40 -4.63 7.07 2.32
C TYR A 40 -4.00 7.16 3.71
N LEU A 41 -3.82 8.38 4.23
CA LEU A 41 -3.25 8.64 5.56
C LEU A 41 -4.04 7.98 6.69
N LEU A 42 -5.36 7.84 6.57
CA LEU A 42 -6.19 7.18 7.56
C LEU A 42 -5.78 5.73 7.83
N PHE A 43 -5.25 5.00 6.83
CA PHE A 43 -4.73 3.65 7.05
C PHE A 43 -3.52 3.65 7.99
N SER A 44 -2.60 4.60 7.80
CA SER A 44 -1.44 4.75 8.68
C SER A 44 -1.87 5.13 10.10
N LEU A 45 -2.80 6.07 10.24
CA LEU A 45 -3.30 6.51 11.55
C LEU A 45 -4.00 5.38 12.30
N TYR A 46 -4.84 4.60 11.61
CA TYR A 46 -5.52 3.45 12.21
C TYR A 46 -4.55 2.32 12.58
N PHE A 47 -3.56 2.06 11.73
CA PHE A 47 -2.53 1.06 11.99
C PHE A 47 -1.72 1.40 13.26
N VAL A 48 -1.26 2.65 13.40
CA VAL A 48 -0.52 3.11 14.59
C VAL A 48 -1.41 3.12 15.84
N LEU A 49 -2.68 3.50 15.69
CA LEU A 49 -3.65 3.43 16.80
C LEU A 49 -3.90 1.98 17.26
N ASN A 50 -3.70 1.00 16.37
CA ASN A 50 -3.91 -0.42 16.58
C ASN A 50 -5.34 -0.77 17.03
N ASP A 51 -6.33 0.05 16.66
CA ASP A 51 -7.75 -0.19 16.91
C ASP A 51 -8.34 -0.99 15.74
N LEU A 52 -8.22 -2.31 15.81
CA LEU A 52 -8.57 -3.21 14.70
C LEU A 52 -10.05 -3.12 14.29
N ARG A 53 -10.94 -2.74 15.21
CA ARG A 53 -12.37 -2.62 14.89
C ARG A 53 -12.61 -1.42 13.98
N GLU A 54 -12.15 -0.26 14.40
CA GLU A 54 -12.31 0.96 13.60
C GLU A 54 -11.51 0.90 12.30
N ALA A 55 -10.34 0.26 12.30
CA ALA A 55 -9.57 0.02 11.09
C ALA A 55 -10.37 -0.83 10.08
N LYS A 56 -11.04 -1.88 10.54
CA LYS A 56 -11.89 -2.73 9.69
C LYS A 56 -13.07 -1.95 9.11
N ASP A 57 -13.77 -1.18 9.94
CA ASP A 57 -14.90 -0.36 9.49
C ASP A 57 -14.44 0.66 8.43
N TYR A 58 -13.24 1.23 8.60
CA TYR A 58 -12.66 2.15 7.64
C TYR A 58 -12.26 1.48 6.32
N ILE A 59 -11.65 0.29 6.37
CA ILE A 59 -11.32 -0.51 5.18
C ILE A 59 -12.59 -0.76 4.35
N GLN A 60 -13.65 -1.26 4.99
CA GLN A 60 -14.92 -1.56 4.30
C GLN A 60 -15.57 -0.31 3.69
N TRP A 61 -15.49 0.81 4.39
CA TRP A 61 -15.94 2.09 3.86
C TRP A 61 -15.10 2.51 2.66
N TYR A 62 -13.77 2.44 2.75
CA TYR A 62 -12.85 2.82 1.68
C TYR A 62 -13.10 2.00 0.41
N GLU A 63 -13.18 0.67 0.51
CA GLU A 63 -13.44 -0.22 -0.63
C GLU A 63 -14.76 0.10 -1.34
N LYS A 64 -15.79 0.46 -0.57
CA LYS A 64 -17.10 0.83 -1.12
C LYS A 64 -17.09 2.20 -1.80
N GLU A 65 -16.37 3.16 -1.23
CA GLU A 65 -16.37 4.55 -1.70
C GLU A 65 -15.38 4.78 -2.85
N PHE A 66 -14.31 3.98 -2.91
CA PHE A 66 -13.21 4.13 -3.85
C PHE A 66 -12.88 2.79 -4.55
N PRO A 67 -13.84 2.14 -5.22
CA PRO A 67 -13.64 0.81 -5.81
C PRO A 67 -12.61 0.77 -6.94
N ASP A 68 -12.40 1.90 -7.63
CA ASP A 68 -11.45 2.04 -8.74
C ASP A 68 -10.10 2.65 -8.30
N ASP A 69 -9.92 2.91 -7.00
CA ASP A 69 -8.71 3.56 -6.49
C ASP A 69 -7.59 2.54 -6.27
N ILE A 70 -6.49 2.71 -7.00
CA ILE A 70 -5.32 1.84 -6.94
C ILE A 70 -4.50 2.02 -5.66
N GLY A 71 -4.76 3.06 -4.86
CA GLY A 71 -4.09 3.37 -3.60
C GLY A 71 -2.60 3.73 -3.72
N GLU A 72 -1.95 3.94 -2.58
CA GLU A 72 -0.51 4.21 -2.48
C GLU A 72 0.24 3.16 -1.63
N PRO A 73 1.57 3.00 -1.80
CA PRO A 73 2.30 1.88 -1.17
C PRO A 73 2.29 1.80 0.36
N ILE A 74 2.40 2.92 1.08
CA ILE A 74 2.38 2.98 2.56
C ILE A 74 0.97 2.66 3.09
N GLN A 75 -0.07 3.18 2.45
CA GLN A 75 -1.47 2.82 2.70
C GLN A 75 -1.63 1.30 2.60
N LYS A 76 -1.21 0.70 1.49
CA LYS A 76 -1.33 -0.75 1.25
C LYS A 76 -0.56 -1.57 2.27
N LEU A 77 0.65 -1.13 2.65
CA LEU A 77 1.41 -1.78 3.72
C LEU A 77 0.63 -1.79 5.04
N CYS A 78 0.13 -0.62 5.47
CA CYS A 78 -0.64 -0.49 6.71
C CYS A 78 -1.93 -1.32 6.66
N TRP A 79 -2.57 -1.38 5.49
CA TRP A 79 -3.74 -2.21 5.24
C TRP A 79 -3.42 -3.70 5.37
N ALA A 80 -2.41 -4.21 4.67
CA ALA A 80 -1.99 -5.61 4.71
C ALA A 80 -1.69 -6.07 6.15
N LEU A 81 -0.92 -5.27 6.89
CA LEU A 81 -0.60 -5.58 8.29
C LEU A 81 -1.83 -5.51 9.21
N SER A 82 -2.75 -4.59 8.96
CA SER A 82 -4.02 -4.51 9.70
C SER A 82 -4.89 -5.75 9.46
N LEU A 83 -5.06 -6.18 8.21
CA LEU A 83 -5.78 -7.42 7.85
C LEU A 83 -5.16 -8.65 8.53
N ARG A 84 -3.82 -8.73 8.50
CA ARG A 84 -3.07 -9.81 9.16
C ARG A 84 -3.39 -9.87 10.65
N ARG A 85 -3.35 -8.72 11.34
CA ARG A 85 -3.67 -8.60 12.77
C ARG A 85 -5.13 -8.93 13.08
N MET A 86 -6.04 -8.69 12.13
CA MET A 86 -7.44 -9.12 12.22
C MET A 86 -7.65 -10.62 11.98
N GLY A 87 -6.61 -11.35 11.56
CA GLY A 87 -6.67 -12.77 11.25
C GLY A 87 -7.09 -13.10 9.82
N ASP A 88 -7.26 -12.10 8.95
CA ASP A 88 -7.65 -12.29 7.55
C ASP A 88 -6.43 -12.60 6.68
N GLN A 89 -5.92 -13.83 6.78
CA GLN A 89 -4.63 -14.20 6.18
C GLN A 89 -4.62 -14.13 4.66
N LEU A 90 -5.72 -14.50 4.01
CA LEU A 90 -5.82 -14.50 2.55
C LEU A 90 -5.79 -13.08 2.00
N GLU A 91 -6.65 -12.21 2.51
CA GLU A 91 -6.72 -10.82 2.05
C GLU A 91 -5.47 -10.03 2.47
N ALA A 92 -4.89 -10.33 3.64
CA ALA A 92 -3.61 -9.74 4.04
C ALA A 92 -2.48 -10.08 3.05
N LYS A 93 -2.42 -11.33 2.59
CA LYS A 93 -1.41 -11.77 1.63
C LYS A 93 -1.59 -11.11 0.26
N LYS A 94 -2.82 -11.03 -0.24
CA LYS A 94 -3.15 -10.33 -1.49
C LYS A 94 -2.76 -8.85 -1.40
N MET A 95 -3.15 -8.16 -0.33
CA MET A 95 -2.81 -6.76 -0.09
C MET A 95 -1.30 -6.54 0.09
N LEU A 96 -0.57 -7.51 0.67
CA LEU A 96 0.88 -7.45 0.71
C LEU A 96 1.51 -7.61 -0.68
N ALA A 97 0.96 -8.50 -1.52
CA ALA A 97 1.41 -8.64 -2.90
C ALA A 97 1.16 -7.35 -3.70
N GLU A 98 0.02 -6.70 -3.52
CA GLU A 98 -0.23 -5.37 -4.07
C GLU A 98 0.73 -4.31 -3.56
N THR A 99 1.02 -4.31 -2.25
CA THR A 99 2.02 -3.42 -1.64
C THR A 99 3.37 -3.61 -2.34
N MET A 100 3.81 -4.86 -2.49
CA MET A 100 5.06 -5.23 -3.14
C MET A 100 5.14 -4.73 -4.59
N LEU A 101 4.07 -4.87 -5.37
CA LEU A 101 4.05 -4.43 -6.77
C LEU A 101 3.85 -2.92 -6.93
N SER A 102 3.27 -2.25 -5.93
CA SER A 102 3.14 -0.78 -5.92
C SER A 102 4.45 -0.07 -5.58
N ASN A 103 5.34 -0.72 -4.82
CA ASN A 103 6.71 -0.28 -4.59
C ASN A 103 7.60 -1.48 -4.23
N LEU A 104 8.53 -1.83 -5.11
CA LEU A 104 9.39 -3.02 -4.95
C LEU A 104 10.41 -2.90 -3.80
N TYR A 105 10.53 -1.72 -3.19
CA TYR A 105 11.63 -1.37 -2.28
C TYR A 105 11.21 -1.25 -0.82
N ILE A 106 9.94 -0.95 -0.52
CA ILE A 106 9.47 -0.75 0.87
C ILE A 106 9.66 -2.01 1.72
N ILE A 107 9.17 -3.16 1.24
CA ILE A 107 9.26 -4.43 1.98
C ILE A 107 10.72 -4.85 2.23
N PRO A 108 11.60 -4.94 1.22
CA PRO A 108 12.99 -5.34 1.47
C PRO A 108 13.73 -4.36 2.40
N LYS A 109 13.47 -3.04 2.32
CA LYS A 109 14.04 -2.06 3.26
C LYS A 109 13.55 -2.28 4.70
N LEU A 110 12.26 -2.57 4.90
CA LEU A 110 11.72 -2.95 6.22
C LEU A 110 12.34 -4.24 6.77
N LEU A 111 12.70 -5.18 5.88
CA LEU A 111 13.37 -6.42 6.24
C LEU A 111 14.88 -6.26 6.47
N GLY A 112 15.41 -5.04 6.38
CA GLY A 112 16.83 -4.71 6.54
C GLY A 112 17.71 -5.23 5.39
N ARG A 113 17.15 -5.40 4.19
CA ARG A 113 17.90 -5.87 3.02
C ARG A 113 18.49 -4.70 2.25
N GLU A 114 19.71 -4.90 1.77
CA GLU A 114 20.26 -4.05 0.72
C GLU A 114 19.52 -4.30 -0.58
N ILE A 115 19.11 -3.21 -1.24
CA ILE A 115 18.41 -3.24 -2.52
C ILE A 115 18.80 -2.02 -3.34
N GLU A 116 19.08 -2.25 -4.61
CA GLU A 116 19.35 -1.22 -5.60
C GLU A 116 18.09 -0.96 -6.44
N GLU A 117 18.05 0.19 -7.09
CA GLU A 117 16.97 0.52 -8.01
C GLU A 117 17.01 -0.42 -9.22
N TYR A 118 15.88 -1.07 -9.52
CA TYR A 118 15.76 -1.94 -10.68
C TYR A 118 15.86 -1.13 -11.97
N ASP A 119 16.58 -1.66 -12.96
CA ASP A 119 16.59 -1.11 -14.32
C ASP A 119 15.25 -1.41 -15.01
N MET A 120 14.21 -0.64 -14.71
CA MET A 120 12.88 -0.81 -15.29
C MET A 120 12.18 0.53 -15.49
N TRP A 121 11.02 0.50 -16.14
CA TRP A 121 10.17 1.67 -16.18
C TRP A 121 9.45 1.85 -14.83
N HIS A 122 9.58 3.01 -14.20
CA HIS A 122 8.77 3.41 -13.04
C HIS A 122 7.70 4.38 -13.53
N SER A 123 6.44 3.99 -13.41
CA SER A 123 5.33 4.78 -13.98
C SER A 123 4.91 5.96 -13.10
N SER A 124 5.33 5.98 -11.83
CA SER A 124 5.06 7.06 -10.88
C SER A 124 6.23 7.22 -9.91
N SER A 125 6.34 8.39 -9.28
CA SER A 125 7.29 8.64 -8.17
C SER A 125 7.11 7.68 -7.01
N ASP A 126 5.90 7.16 -6.81
CA ASP A 126 5.57 6.27 -5.70
C ASP A 126 6.22 4.90 -5.84
N GLN A 127 6.64 4.54 -7.05
CA GLN A 127 7.34 3.29 -7.32
C GLN A 127 8.85 3.41 -7.09
N ASN A 128 9.40 4.62 -6.90
CA ASN A 128 10.84 4.83 -6.78
C ASN A 128 11.38 4.38 -5.42
N ILE A 129 12.70 4.15 -5.35
CA ILE A 129 13.38 3.67 -4.15
C ILE A 129 13.40 4.70 -3.01
N GLU A 130 13.35 5.99 -3.33
CA GLU A 130 13.27 7.10 -2.37
C GLU A 130 11.92 7.14 -1.66
N TYR A 131 10.87 6.50 -2.19
CA TYR A 131 9.55 6.56 -1.61
C TYR A 131 9.51 6.03 -0.16
N PHE A 132 10.40 5.09 0.17
CA PHE A 132 10.59 4.62 1.54
C PHE A 132 10.86 5.77 2.54
N GLY A 133 11.48 6.87 2.11
CA GLY A 133 11.70 8.06 2.93
C GLY A 133 10.42 8.79 3.34
N TYR A 134 9.27 8.49 2.74
CA TYR A 134 7.96 9.00 3.16
C TYR A 134 7.28 8.12 4.21
N LEU A 135 7.79 6.92 4.50
CA LEU A 135 7.22 6.04 5.51
C LEU A 135 7.35 6.69 6.91
N PRO A 136 6.23 6.98 7.61
CA PRO A 136 6.31 7.62 8.91
C PRO A 136 7.05 6.73 9.93
N LYS A 137 7.83 7.37 10.82
CA LYS A 137 8.55 6.66 11.88
C LYS A 137 7.57 5.93 12.79
N GLU A 138 6.43 6.53 13.09
CA GLU A 138 5.38 5.98 13.95
C GLU A 138 4.79 4.69 13.37
N VAL A 139 4.65 4.62 12.04
CA VAL A 139 4.25 3.39 11.35
C VAL A 139 5.34 2.34 11.54
N THR A 140 6.60 2.68 11.28
CA THR A 140 7.74 1.75 11.43
C THR A 140 7.87 1.23 12.86
N ASP A 141 7.79 2.11 13.86
CA ASP A 141 7.85 1.76 15.28
C ASP A 141 6.66 0.87 15.71
N SER A 142 5.53 0.95 15.00
CA SER A 142 4.34 0.14 15.27
C SER A 142 4.39 -1.25 14.63
N ILE A 143 5.36 -1.52 13.74
CA ILE A 143 5.55 -2.85 13.14
C ILE A 143 6.23 -3.75 14.19
N THR A 144 5.55 -4.84 14.54
CA THR A 144 6.05 -5.79 15.55
C THR A 144 7.00 -6.81 14.93
N GLU A 145 7.77 -7.51 15.76
CA GLU A 145 8.59 -8.65 15.32
C GLU A 145 7.75 -9.73 14.60
N ALA A 146 6.53 -9.98 15.08
CA ALA A 146 5.61 -10.89 14.42
C ALA A 146 5.20 -10.39 13.02
N ASP A 147 5.05 -9.07 12.82
CA ASP A 147 4.79 -8.49 11.50
C ASP A 147 6.00 -8.68 10.59
N VAL A 148 7.22 -8.41 11.08
CA VAL A 148 8.47 -8.59 10.33
C VAL A 148 8.66 -10.04 9.88
N GLN A 149 8.43 -11.01 10.78
CA GLN A 149 8.53 -12.43 10.46
C GLN A 149 7.54 -12.84 9.37
N TRP A 150 6.29 -12.36 9.47
CA TRP A 150 5.29 -12.62 8.45
C TRP A 150 5.62 -11.97 7.11
N LEU A 151 6.06 -10.71 7.11
CA LEU A 151 6.53 -10.01 5.91
C LEU A 151 7.64 -10.81 5.22
N ARG A 152 8.62 -11.29 5.98
CA ARG A 152 9.72 -12.12 5.48
C ARG A 152 9.20 -13.41 4.85
N GLN A 153 8.36 -14.15 5.57
CA GLN A 153 7.78 -15.42 5.09
C GLN A 153 7.00 -15.24 3.78
N GLN A 154 6.14 -14.22 3.70
CA GLN A 154 5.36 -13.96 2.50
C GLN A 154 6.25 -13.47 1.35
N TYR A 155 7.12 -12.49 1.59
CA TYR A 155 7.99 -11.91 0.56
C TYR A 155 8.96 -12.91 -0.06
N ASP A 156 9.42 -13.89 0.74
CA ASP A 156 10.30 -14.97 0.30
C ASP A 156 9.55 -16.22 -0.18
N SER A 157 8.22 -16.23 -0.15
CA SER A 157 7.45 -17.35 -0.71
C SER A 157 7.70 -17.48 -2.21
N HIS A 158 7.77 -18.71 -2.71
CA HIS A 158 7.99 -18.99 -4.13
C HIS A 158 6.98 -18.26 -5.03
N GLU A 159 5.74 -18.15 -4.57
CA GLU A 159 4.66 -17.50 -5.28
C GLU A 159 4.90 -15.98 -5.42
N LEU A 160 5.18 -15.27 -4.32
CA LEU A 160 5.46 -13.83 -4.41
C LEU A 160 6.81 -13.54 -5.08
N GLN A 161 7.80 -14.43 -4.96
CA GLN A 161 9.04 -14.34 -5.72
C GLN A 161 8.76 -14.42 -7.24
N HIS A 162 7.94 -15.38 -7.68
CA HIS A 162 7.60 -15.54 -9.09
C HIS A 162 6.82 -14.33 -9.63
N ILE A 163 5.79 -13.88 -8.90
CA ILE A 163 5.01 -12.69 -9.25
C ILE A 163 5.90 -11.45 -9.36
N ARG A 164 6.78 -11.22 -8.36
CA ARG A 164 7.72 -10.10 -8.35
C ARG A 164 8.69 -10.14 -9.51
N GLN A 165 9.28 -11.31 -9.77
CA GLN A 165 10.21 -11.50 -10.88
C GLN A 165 9.52 -11.18 -12.21
N ARG A 166 8.29 -11.68 -12.40
CA ARG A 166 7.54 -11.42 -13.63
C ARG A 166 7.18 -9.95 -13.81
N HIS A 167 6.80 -9.28 -12.72
CA HIS A 167 6.57 -7.83 -12.73
C HIS A 167 7.83 -7.07 -13.17
N ILE A 168 9.00 -7.38 -12.60
CA ILE A 168 10.28 -6.73 -12.96
C ILE A 168 10.58 -6.94 -14.45
N GLU A 169 10.43 -8.16 -14.98
CA GLU A 169 10.64 -8.47 -16.40
C GLU A 169 9.73 -7.66 -17.32
N ILE A 170 8.44 -7.59 -16.98
CA ILE A 170 7.45 -6.82 -17.74
C ILE A 170 7.83 -5.35 -17.79
N TYR A 171 8.14 -4.75 -16.63
CA TYR A 171 8.45 -3.32 -16.57
C TYR A 171 9.84 -2.97 -17.10
N HIS A 172 10.80 -3.89 -17.06
CA HIS A 172 12.06 -3.78 -17.79
C HIS A 172 11.79 -3.67 -19.30
N LYS A 173 10.97 -4.57 -19.85
CA LYS A 173 10.60 -4.55 -21.27
C LYS A 173 9.81 -3.30 -21.66
N LEU A 174 8.93 -2.82 -20.77
CA LEU A 174 8.16 -1.59 -21.01
C LEU A 174 9.04 -0.35 -21.19
N LYS A 175 10.26 -0.32 -20.62
CA LYS A 175 11.21 0.80 -20.74
C LYS A 175 11.57 1.14 -22.20
N SER A 176 11.66 0.13 -23.07
CA SER A 176 12.05 0.29 -24.47
C SER A 176 10.93 0.00 -25.48
N THR A 177 9.77 -0.48 -25.02
CA THR A 177 8.67 -0.89 -25.90
C THR A 177 7.92 0.33 -26.46
N LYS A 178 8.07 0.57 -27.77
CA LYS A 178 7.36 1.64 -28.49
C LYS A 178 6.04 1.19 -29.13
N ASP A 179 5.93 -0.09 -29.44
CA ASP A 179 4.72 -0.66 -30.04
C ASP A 179 3.56 -0.63 -29.04
N ILE A 180 2.47 0.03 -29.42
CA ILE A 180 1.33 0.29 -28.52
C ILE A 180 0.64 -1.02 -28.14
N ASP A 181 0.49 -1.95 -29.08
CA ASP A 181 -0.24 -3.19 -28.83
C ASP A 181 0.55 -4.14 -27.94
N GLU A 182 1.88 -4.21 -28.11
CA GLU A 182 2.76 -4.91 -27.19
C GLU A 182 2.74 -4.28 -25.80
N ARG A 183 2.77 -2.94 -25.72
CA ARG A 183 2.69 -2.24 -24.44
C ARG A 183 1.38 -2.56 -23.71
N LYS A 184 0.25 -2.57 -24.43
CA LYS A 184 -1.06 -2.96 -23.89
C LYS A 184 -1.06 -4.41 -23.40
N ARG A 185 -0.48 -5.35 -24.16
CA ARG A 185 -0.36 -6.76 -23.74
C ARG A 185 0.43 -6.90 -22.45
N LEU A 186 1.59 -6.24 -22.35
CA LEU A 186 2.44 -6.25 -21.16
C LEU A 186 1.73 -5.66 -19.92
N LEU A 187 1.03 -4.54 -20.09
CA LEU A 187 0.26 -3.93 -19.00
C LEU A 187 -0.94 -4.79 -18.59
N SER A 188 -1.63 -5.39 -19.54
CA SER A 188 -2.73 -6.33 -19.27
C SER A 188 -2.24 -7.54 -18.47
N GLU A 189 -1.06 -8.07 -18.82
CA GLU A 189 -0.44 -9.16 -18.09
C GLU A 189 -0.09 -8.72 -16.66
N SER A 190 0.57 -7.58 -16.50
CA SER A 190 0.91 -7.01 -15.18
C SER A 190 -0.31 -6.88 -14.27
N ASN A 191 -1.42 -6.35 -14.80
CA ASN A 191 -2.66 -6.15 -14.04
C ASN A 191 -3.33 -7.47 -13.60
N SER A 192 -2.92 -8.60 -14.19
CA SER A 192 -3.47 -9.93 -13.88
C SER A 192 -2.55 -10.81 -13.03
N LEU A 193 -1.33 -10.35 -12.69
CA LEU A 193 -0.34 -11.14 -11.96
C LEU A 193 -0.84 -11.65 -10.60
N LEU A 194 -1.74 -10.89 -9.96
CA LEU A 194 -2.27 -11.22 -8.64
C LEU A 194 -3.54 -12.06 -8.68
N ASN A 195 -4.12 -12.31 -9.86
CA ASN A 195 -5.37 -13.09 -9.99
C ASN A 195 -5.21 -14.56 -9.57
N ALA A 196 -3.97 -15.03 -9.43
CA ALA A 196 -3.65 -16.39 -9.01
C ALA A 196 -3.58 -16.56 -7.47
N LEU A 197 -3.64 -15.46 -6.71
CA LEU A 197 -3.62 -15.44 -5.24
C LEU A 197 -5.01 -15.58 -4.63
#